data_AF-A0A291GY56-F1
#
_entry.id   AF-A0A291GY56-F1
#
_cell.length_a   1.000
_cell.length_b   1.000
_cell.length_c   1.000
_cell.angle_alpha   90.00
_cell.angle_beta   90.00
_cell.angle_gamma   90.00
#
_symmetry.space_group_name_H-M   'P 1'
#
loop_
_entity.id
_entity.type
_entity.pdbx_description
1 polymer ?
#
loop_
_entity_poly.entity_id
_entity_poly.type
_entity_poly.pdbx_seq_one_letter_code
_entity_poly.pdbx_strand_id
1 'polypeptide(L)'
;MPSYRLHVPIGTLHPGSSPADVMEQATAALGTLHVIEQQEVEAPLVAGRRVGRVALRFAVEASTRADEDAAARHALAVVIEHLEDTGAQVGPPSAVVLTRGAGGRFHPIPTGSTR
;
A
#
# COMPACT_ATOMS: atom_id res chain seq x y z
N MET A 1 9.85 -12.55 -10.78
CA MET A 1 9.40 -11.91 -9.53
C MET A 1 7.92 -11.58 -9.66
N PRO A 2 7.04 -12.11 -8.81
CA PRO A 2 5.66 -11.65 -8.74
C PRO A 2 5.60 -10.15 -8.40
N SER A 3 4.70 -9.44 -9.07
CA SER A 3 4.48 -8.01 -8.85
C SER A 3 3.20 -7.81 -8.03
N TYR A 4 3.26 -6.90 -7.06
CA TYR A 4 2.15 -6.56 -6.19
C TYR A 4 1.89 -5.06 -6.23
N ARG A 5 0.66 -4.68 -5.91
CA ARG A 5 0.27 -3.29 -5.68
C ARG A 5 -0.47 -3.15 -4.38
N LEU A 6 0.01 -2.25 -3.53
CA LEU A 6 -0.73 -1.76 -2.38
C LEU A 6 -1.39 -0.43 -2.73
N HIS A 7 -2.60 -0.22 -2.24
CA HIS A 7 -3.31 1.06 -2.27
C HIS A 7 -3.71 1.39 -0.83
N VAL A 8 -3.07 2.42 -0.27
CA VAL A 8 -3.25 2.82 1.12
C VAL A 8 -3.98 4.16 1.16
N PRO A 9 -5.23 4.19 1.68
CA PRO A 9 -6.02 5.40 1.75
C PRO A 9 -5.47 6.33 2.84
N ILE A 10 -5.30 7.59 2.48
CA ILE A 10 -4.80 8.64 3.35
C ILE A 10 -5.99 9.42 3.89
N GLY A 11 -6.14 9.38 5.22
CA GLY A 11 -7.14 10.15 5.95
C GLY A 11 -6.61 11.53 6.30
N THR A 12 -6.47 11.79 7.59
CA THR A 12 -6.00 13.07 8.13
C THR A 12 -4.49 13.12 8.10
N LEU A 13 -3.90 14.16 7.49
CA LEU A 13 -2.46 14.41 7.58
C LEU A 13 -2.09 14.86 9.00
N HIS A 14 -0.91 14.47 9.45
CA HIS A 14 -0.35 14.99 10.69
C HIS A 14 0.00 16.49 10.55
N PRO A 15 0.01 17.25 11.66
CA PRO A 15 0.41 18.65 11.63
C PRO A 15 1.82 18.82 11.05
N GLY A 16 1.93 19.66 10.02
CA GLY A 16 3.20 19.91 9.33
C GLY A 16 3.55 18.92 8.21
N SER A 17 2.77 17.85 8.03
CA SER A 17 2.95 16.90 6.93
C SER A 17 2.19 17.34 5.68
N SER A 18 2.76 17.05 4.52
CA SER A 18 2.18 17.26 3.20
C SER A 18 1.89 15.93 2.50
N PRO A 19 1.05 15.91 1.45
CA PRO A 19 0.86 14.71 0.64
C PRO A 19 2.14 14.18 0.00
N ALA A 20 3.11 15.06 -0.29
CA ALA A 20 4.41 14.66 -0.83
C ALA A 20 5.21 13.88 0.22
N ASP A 21 5.23 14.37 1.47
CA ASP A 21 5.90 13.68 2.58
C ASP A 21 5.30 12.28 2.78
N VAL A 22 3.98 12.14 2.71
CA VAL A 22 3.30 10.83 2.84
C VAL A 22 3.75 9.86 1.75
N MET A 23 3.87 10.29 0.50
CA MET A 23 4.39 9.44 -0.58
C MET A 23 5.85 9.05 -0.33
N GLU A 24 6.68 9.99 0.11
CA GLU A 24 8.08 9.74 0.44
C GLU A 24 8.21 8.73 1.59
N GLN A 25 7.45 8.90 2.67
CA GLN A 25 7.43 7.99 3.82
C GLN A 25 6.94 6.59 3.44
N ALA A 26 5.88 6.49 2.63
CA ALA A 26 5.39 5.19 2.15
C ALA A 26 6.45 4.47 1.30
N THR A 27 7.13 5.22 0.43
CA THR A 27 8.21 4.71 -0.44
C THR A 27 9.42 4.29 0.38
N ALA A 28 9.81 5.08 1.38
CA ALA A 28 10.90 4.76 2.29
C ALA A 28 10.61 3.46 3.06
N ALA A 29 9.43 3.33 3.66
CA ALA A 29 9.02 2.13 4.40
C ALA A 29 9.03 0.88 3.50
N LEU A 30 8.39 0.94 2.33
CA LEU A 30 8.35 -0.19 1.41
C LEU A 30 9.74 -0.54 0.85
N GLY A 31 10.56 0.48 0.59
CA GLY A 31 11.91 0.34 0.05
C GLY A 31 12.88 -0.38 0.98
N THR A 32 12.56 -0.49 2.29
CA THR A 32 13.32 -1.33 3.23
C THR A 32 13.13 -2.83 3.01
N LEU A 33 12.03 -3.22 2.34
CA LEU A 33 11.62 -4.62 2.17
C LEU A 33 11.73 -5.10 0.73
N HIS A 34 11.31 -4.26 -0.22
CA HIS A 34 11.10 -4.66 -1.61
C HIS A 34 11.54 -3.59 -2.60
N VAL A 35 11.90 -4.04 -3.81
CA VAL A 35 12.16 -3.13 -4.93
C VAL A 35 10.85 -2.54 -5.41
N ILE A 36 10.78 -1.21 -5.41
CA ILE A 36 9.62 -0.45 -5.87
C ILE A 36 9.73 -0.27 -7.39
N GLU A 37 8.69 -0.71 -8.10
CA GLU A 37 8.60 -0.65 -9.56
C GLU A 37 7.86 0.62 -10.02
N GLN A 38 6.93 1.14 -9.21
CA GLN A 38 6.09 2.28 -9.57
C GLN A 38 5.49 2.94 -8.32
N GLN A 39 5.30 4.26 -8.37
CA GLN A 39 4.58 5.05 -7.37
C GLN A 39 3.54 5.95 -8.04
N GLU A 40 2.33 6.01 -7.49
CA GLU A 40 1.22 6.81 -8.00
C GLU A 40 0.38 7.38 -6.84
N VAL A 41 -0.13 8.61 -7.00
CA VAL A 41 -1.17 9.16 -6.14
C VAL A 41 -2.50 9.00 -6.86
N GLU A 42 -3.48 8.40 -6.19
CA GLU A 42 -4.81 8.18 -6.75
C GLU A 42 -5.86 8.85 -5.85
N ALA A 43 -7.01 9.24 -6.43
CA ALA A 43 -8.14 9.82 -5.68
C ALA A 43 -9.49 9.31 -6.21
N PRO A 44 -9.78 8.00 -6.09
CA PRO A 44 -11.00 7.40 -6.61
C PRO A 44 -12.20 7.67 -5.70
N LEU A 45 -13.38 7.46 -6.28
CA LEU A 45 -14.63 7.48 -5.54
C LEU A 45 -14.84 6.14 -4.81
N VAL A 46 -14.87 6.17 -3.48
CA VAL A 46 -15.20 5.05 -2.61
C VAL A 46 -16.45 5.44 -1.82
N ALA A 47 -17.53 4.67 -1.97
CA ALA A 47 -18.83 4.96 -1.34
C ALA A 47 -19.31 6.42 -1.55
N GLY A 48 -19.09 6.99 -2.74
CA GLY A 48 -19.49 8.35 -3.09
C GLY A 48 -18.54 9.47 -2.63
N ARG A 49 -17.43 9.15 -1.95
CA ARG A 49 -16.42 10.13 -1.51
C ARG A 49 -15.09 9.92 -2.23
N ARG A 50 -14.40 11.00 -2.60
CA ARG A 50 -13.01 10.91 -3.07
C ARG A 50 -12.08 10.58 -1.90
N VAL A 51 -11.38 9.47 -2.00
CA VAL A 51 -10.40 9.03 -1.00
C VAL A 51 -9.02 9.15 -1.62
N GLY A 52 -8.19 10.07 -1.12
CA GLY A 52 -6.79 10.14 -1.54
C GLY A 52 -6.08 8.86 -1.10
N ARG A 53 -5.26 8.27 -1.97
CA ARG A 53 -4.51 7.06 -1.64
C ARG A 53 -3.15 7.05 -2.30
N VAL A 54 -2.18 6.53 -1.59
CA VAL A 54 -0.87 6.19 -2.12
C VAL A 54 -0.95 4.80 -2.75
N ALA A 55 -0.50 4.68 -3.99
CA ALA A 55 -0.41 3.43 -4.71
C ALA A 55 1.06 3.11 -5.01
N LEU A 56 1.57 2.00 -4.49
CA LEU A 56 2.93 1.54 -4.74
C LEU A 56 2.90 0.16 -5.37
N ARG A 57 3.69 -0.01 -6.44
CA ARG A 57 3.94 -1.29 -7.09
C ARG A 57 5.32 -1.79 -6.71
N PHE A 58 5.44 -3.06 -6.35
CA PHE A 58 6.70 -3.64 -5.91
C PHE A 58 6.85 -5.10 -6.35
N ALA A 59 8.11 -5.52 -6.46
CA ALA A 59 8.48 -6.89 -6.78
C ALA A 59 8.79 -7.65 -5.48
N VAL A 60 8.20 -8.85 -5.34
CA VAL A 60 8.54 -9.79 -4.28
C VAL A 60 9.45 -10.87 -4.87
N GLU A 61 10.42 -11.34 -4.08
CA GLU A 61 11.30 -12.43 -4.49
C GLU A 61 10.48 -13.69 -4.78
N ALA A 62 10.86 -14.44 -5.82
CA ALA A 62 10.06 -15.59 -6.25
C ALA A 62 10.17 -16.74 -5.23
N SER A 63 9.03 -17.29 -4.83
CA SER A 63 8.94 -18.41 -3.89
C SER A 63 7.63 -19.18 -4.11
N THR A 64 7.08 -19.79 -3.07
CA THR A 64 5.71 -20.30 -3.10
C THR A 64 4.72 -19.13 -3.08
N ARG A 65 3.56 -19.31 -3.71
CA ARG A 65 2.49 -18.30 -3.70
C ARG A 65 2.11 -17.86 -2.29
N ALA A 66 2.08 -18.79 -1.34
CA ALA A 66 1.72 -18.50 0.05
C ALA A 66 2.74 -17.57 0.71
N ASP A 67 4.03 -17.84 0.53
CA ASP A 67 5.11 -17.03 1.09
C ASP A 67 5.17 -15.65 0.44
N GLU A 68 4.97 -15.58 -0.87
CA GLU A 68 4.93 -14.32 -1.60
C GLU A 68 3.75 -13.44 -1.17
N ASP A 69 2.55 -14.03 -1.03
CA ASP A 69 1.37 -13.31 -0.54
C ASP A 69 1.56 -12.88 0.92
N ALA A 70 2.25 -13.68 1.75
CA ALA A 70 2.58 -13.32 3.13
C ALA A 70 3.58 -12.16 3.21
N ALA A 71 4.62 -12.17 2.38
CA ALA A 71 5.57 -11.06 2.26
C ALA A 71 4.87 -9.76 1.82
N ALA A 72 3.98 -9.84 0.83
CA ALA A 72 3.20 -8.69 0.38
C ALA A 72 2.28 -8.12 1.47
N ARG A 73 1.66 -8.97 2.30
CA ARG A 73 0.87 -8.52 3.47
C ARG A 73 1.74 -7.89 4.54
N HIS A 74 2.92 -8.46 4.80
CA HIS A 74 3.87 -7.87 5.74
C HIS A 74 4.31 -6.48 5.29
N ALA A 75 4.63 -6.32 3.99
CA ALA A 75 4.97 -5.02 3.43
C ALA A 75 3.84 -3.99 3.56
N LEU A 76 2.59 -4.40 3.32
CA LEU A 76 1.43 -3.53 3.54
C LEU A 76 1.32 -3.09 5.01
N ALA A 77 1.48 -4.02 5.95
CA ALA A 77 1.40 -3.71 7.38
C ALA A 77 2.48 -2.71 7.81
N VAL A 78 3.73 -2.92 7.37
CA VAL A 78 4.86 -2.02 7.66
C VAL A 78 4.63 -0.62 7.09
N VAL A 79 4.11 -0.51 5.86
CA VAL A 79 3.79 0.80 5.26
C VAL A 79 2.68 1.50 6.03
N ILE A 80 1.62 0.80 6.43
CA ILE A 80 0.52 1.39 7.20
C ILE A 80 1.02 1.90 8.56
N GLU A 81 1.73 1.06 9.31
CA GLU A 81 2.29 1.40 10.63
C GLU A 81 3.22 2.62 10.53
N HIS A 82 4.14 2.60 9.55
CA HIS A 82 5.07 3.72 9.36
C HIS A 82 4.36 5.02 9.00
N LEU A 83 3.32 4.98 8.16
CA LEU A 83 2.55 6.18 7.81
C LEU A 83 1.76 6.74 8.99
N GLU A 84 1.13 5.86 9.77
CA GLU A 84 0.40 6.22 11.00
C GLU A 84 1.30 6.85 12.06
N ASP A 85 2.58 6.47 12.11
CA ASP A 85 3.55 7.06 13.04
C ASP A 85 4.10 8.41 12.55
N THR A 86 4.25 8.60 11.23
CA THR A 86 5.12 9.65 10.71
C THR A 86 4.41 10.78 9.96
N GLY A 87 3.28 10.53 9.31
CA GLY A 87 2.77 11.50 8.33
C GLY A 87 1.25 11.62 8.21
N ALA A 88 0.50 10.55 8.46
CA ALA A 88 -0.95 10.60 8.30
C ALA A 88 -1.66 9.43 8.97
N GLN A 89 -2.91 9.66 9.35
CA GLN A 89 -3.84 8.58 9.63
C GLN A 89 -4.15 7.81 8.35
N VAL A 90 -4.05 6.48 8.40
CA VAL A 90 -4.52 5.61 7.32
C VAL A 90 -6.01 5.36 7.50
N GLY A 91 -6.81 5.59 6.46
CA GLY A 91 -8.23 5.31 6.54
C GLY A 91 -9.08 5.77 5.36
N PRO A 92 -10.24 5.13 5.15
CA PRO A 92 -10.80 4.06 5.99
C PRO A 92 -10.16 2.68 5.71
N PRO A 93 -10.08 1.76 6.70
CA PRO A 93 -9.50 0.42 6.51
C PRO A 93 -10.14 -0.38 5.37
N SER A 94 -11.43 -0.18 5.13
CA SER A 94 -12.18 -0.82 4.04
C SER A 94 -11.73 -0.40 2.64
N ALA A 95 -10.96 0.69 2.52
CA ALA A 95 -10.41 1.17 1.26
C ALA A 95 -8.94 0.76 1.05
N VAL A 96 -8.35 0.01 2.00
CA VAL A 96 -7.04 -0.61 1.83
C VAL A 96 -7.16 -1.78 0.85
N VAL A 97 -6.34 -1.77 -0.20
CA VAL A 97 -6.36 -2.82 -1.22
C VAL A 97 -4.94 -3.34 -1.44
N LEU A 98 -4.81 -4.67 -1.45
CA LEU A 98 -3.60 -5.36 -1.89
C LEU A 98 -3.95 -6.22 -3.09
N THR A 99 -3.18 -6.11 -4.17
CA THR A 99 -3.41 -6.87 -5.40
C THR A 99 -2.14 -7.54 -5.87
N ARG A 100 -2.30 -8.68 -6.53
CA ARG A 100 -1.23 -9.47 -7.15
C ARG A 100 -1.36 -9.43 -8.67
N GLY A 101 -0.25 -9.18 -9.35
CA GLY A 101 -0.13 -9.26 -10.80
C GLY A 101 -0.08 -10.71 -11.28
N ALA A 102 -1.01 -11.10 -12.15
CA ALA A 102 -1.02 -12.39 -12.86
C ALA A 102 -1.65 -12.21 -14.25
N GLY A 103 -1.01 -12.74 -15.29
CA GLY A 103 -1.55 -12.70 -16.66
C GLY A 103 -1.83 -11.28 -17.20
N GLY A 104 -1.02 -10.29 -16.80
CA GLY A 104 -1.19 -8.89 -17.22
C GLY A 104 -2.30 -8.12 -16.49
N ARG A 105 -2.92 -8.72 -15.46
CA ARG A 105 -3.97 -8.10 -14.64
C ARG A 105 -3.59 -8.14 -13.17
N PHE A 106 -4.13 -7.21 -12.39
CA PHE A 106 -4.00 -7.20 -10.94
C PHE A 106 -5.29 -7.73 -10.30
N HIS A 107 -5.15 -8.73 -9.43
CA HIS A 107 -6.24 -9.38 -8.74
C HIS A 107 -6.14 -9.12 -7.23
N PRO A 108 -7.23 -8.73 -6.55
CA PRO A 108 -7.21 -8.53 -5.11
C PRO A 108 -6.77 -9.80 -4.36
N ILE A 109 -5.97 -9.60 -3.33
CA ILE A 109 -5.68 -10.62 -2.31
C ILE A 109 -6.08 -10.09 -0.94
N PRO A 110 -6.40 -10.97 0.03
CA PRO A 110 -6.69 -10.53 1.39
C PRO A 110 -5.51 -9.74 1.98
N THR A 111 -5.80 -8.56 2.53
CA THR A 111 -4.82 -7.63 3.13
C THR A 111 -4.30 -8.11 4.50
N GLY A 112 -5.02 -9.03 5.15
CA GLY A 112 -4.72 -9.55 6.48
C GLY A 112 -6.03 -9.82 7.23
N SER A 113 -5.98 -10.53 8.36
CA SER A 113 -7.17 -10.70 9.19
C SER A 113 -7.53 -9.36 9.82
N THR A 114 -8.74 -8.88 9.54
CA THR A 114 -9.39 -7.81 10.33
C THR A 114 -9.18 -8.10 11.82
N ARG A 115 -8.46 -7.22 12.51
CA ARG A 115 -8.57 -7.11 13.97
C ARG A 115 -9.64 -6.07 14.28
#